data_AF-A0A2D8RWB7-F1
#
_entry.id   AF-A0A2D8RWB7-F1
#
_cell.length_a   1.000
_cell.length_b   1.000
_cell.length_c   1.000
_cell.angle_alpha   90.00
_cell.angle_beta   90.00
_cell.angle_gamma   90.00
#
_symmetry.space_group_name_H-M   'P 1'
#
loop_
_entity.id
_entity.type
_entity.pdbx_description
1 polymer ?
#
loop_
_entity_poly.entity_id
_entity_poly.type
_entity_poly.pdbx_seq_one_letter_code
_entity_poly.pdbx_strand_id
1 'polypeptide(L)'
;MVALIRPLRNENEASPARRSERSIAFVKAWATIPRKGFIPDKADFRPERLAAFLNDVYLVELHEDLENRIRFRIAGEHIRNGLGFELKGRNYIDFVPDDHRAMSGMSMHRMFAPQPCGRWVRKCITRPGREQNIVELTQLPMMDRTHGVKLVIGIAEGFAEALLQSDCGSQGVLFENLESEHFFDIGAGLPA
;
A
#
# COMPACT_ATOMS: atom_id res chain seq x y z
N MET A 1 -17.56 4.57 -41.89
CA MET A 1 -16.44 3.70 -41.45
C MET A 1 -16.50 3.67 -39.93
N VAL A 2 -17.20 2.68 -39.36
CA VAL A 2 -17.44 2.58 -37.91
C VAL A 2 -16.34 1.71 -37.34
N ALA A 3 -15.49 2.28 -36.49
CA ALA A 3 -14.44 1.54 -35.80
C ALA A 3 -15.10 0.58 -34.80
N LEU A 4 -14.94 -0.73 -35.04
CA LEU A 4 -15.34 -1.78 -34.12
C LEU A 4 -14.59 -1.60 -32.80
N ILE A 5 -15.31 -1.24 -31.75
CA ILE A 5 -14.85 -1.36 -30.37
C ILE A 5 -14.70 -2.86 -30.11
N ARG A 6 -13.45 -3.31 -29.97
CA ARG A 6 -13.12 -4.67 -29.54
C ARG A 6 -13.71 -4.87 -28.13
N PRO A 7 -14.54 -5.90 -27.89
CA PRO A 7 -15.04 -6.16 -26.55
C PRO A 7 -13.87 -6.50 -25.62
N LEU A 8 -13.88 -5.89 -24.44
CA LEU A 8 -13.02 -6.22 -23.32
C LEU A 8 -13.15 -7.73 -23.06
N ARG A 9 -12.00 -8.40 -22.91
CA ARG A 9 -11.89 -9.83 -22.64
C ARG A 9 -12.91 -10.27 -21.58
N ASN A 10 -13.59 -11.37 -21.87
CA ASN A 10 -14.51 -12.07 -20.99
C ASN A 10 -13.99 -12.14 -19.54
N GLU A 11 -14.89 -11.81 -18.63
CA GLU A 11 -14.92 -12.20 -17.23
C GLU A 11 -14.80 -13.73 -17.14
N ASN A 12 -13.57 -14.23 -17.04
CA ASN A 12 -13.31 -15.64 -16.77
C ASN A 12 -12.48 -15.70 -15.50
N GLU A 13 -13.15 -16.06 -14.40
CA GLU A 13 -12.59 -16.61 -13.15
C GLU A 13 -11.14 -16.20 -12.86
N ALA A 14 -10.95 -14.95 -12.44
CA ALA A 14 -9.72 -14.60 -11.75
C ALA A 14 -9.70 -15.41 -10.45
N SER A 15 -8.90 -16.48 -10.42
CA SER A 15 -8.51 -17.12 -9.17
C SER A 15 -8.13 -16.02 -8.17
N PRO A 16 -8.65 -16.03 -6.92
CA PRO A 16 -8.42 -14.92 -6.00
C PRO A 16 -6.91 -14.67 -5.94
N ALA A 17 -6.51 -13.44 -6.29
CA ALA A 17 -5.12 -13.12 -6.48
C ALA A 17 -4.32 -13.55 -5.24
N ARG A 18 -3.41 -14.50 -5.44
CA ARG A 18 -2.74 -15.19 -4.35
C ARG A 18 -1.62 -14.29 -3.83
N ARG A 19 -1.68 -13.96 -2.54
CA ARG A 19 -0.60 -13.24 -1.86
C ARG A 19 0.75 -13.93 -2.07
N SER A 20 1.77 -13.14 -2.38
CA SER A 20 3.15 -13.60 -2.54
C SER A 20 3.71 -14.24 -1.26
N GLU A 21 4.77 -15.03 -1.38
CA GLU A 21 5.50 -15.54 -0.22
C GLU A 21 6.10 -14.41 0.63
N ARG A 22 6.50 -13.30 -0.02
CA ARG A 22 7.03 -12.11 0.63
C ARG A 22 5.98 -11.39 1.45
N SER A 23 4.75 -11.27 0.93
CA SER A 23 3.57 -10.80 1.67
C SER A 23 3.34 -11.63 2.94
N ILE A 24 3.33 -12.96 2.81
CA ILE A 24 3.13 -13.88 3.95
C ILE A 24 4.27 -13.75 4.97
N ALA A 25 5.52 -13.67 4.51
CA ALA A 25 6.69 -13.51 5.38
C ALA A 25 6.66 -12.17 6.13
N PHE A 26 6.24 -11.09 5.47
CA PHE A 26 6.09 -9.78 6.09
C PHE A 26 5.04 -9.79 7.21
N VAL A 27 3.89 -10.41 6.97
CA VAL A 27 2.84 -10.57 8.00
C VAL A 27 3.37 -11.36 9.20
N LYS A 28 4.10 -12.45 8.96
CA LYS A 28 4.73 -13.25 10.04
C LYS A 28 5.73 -12.42 10.83
N ALA A 29 6.58 -11.63 10.17
CA ALA A 29 7.57 -10.80 10.84
C ALA A 29 6.92 -9.68 11.67
N TRP A 30 5.92 -8.99 11.12
CA TRP A 30 5.11 -8.01 11.88
C TRP A 30 4.42 -8.65 13.09
N ALA A 31 3.94 -9.89 12.97
CA ALA A 31 3.28 -10.59 14.08
C ALA A 31 4.21 -10.88 15.27
N THR A 32 5.53 -10.77 15.10
CA THR A 32 6.51 -10.91 16.20
C THR A 32 6.67 -9.64 17.04
N ILE A 33 6.10 -8.51 16.60
CA ILE A 33 6.19 -7.25 17.35
C ILE A 33 5.32 -7.37 18.62
N PRO A 34 5.86 -7.04 19.81
CA PRO A 34 5.08 -6.99 21.03
C PRO A 34 3.85 -6.10 20.89
N ARG A 35 2.73 -6.50 21.48
CA ARG A 35 1.46 -5.78 21.36
C ARG A 35 0.55 -6.00 22.56
N LYS A 36 -0.21 -4.96 22.89
CA LYS A 36 -1.37 -5.03 23.77
C LYS A 36 -2.63 -5.04 22.90
N GLY A 37 -3.37 -6.14 22.92
CA GLY A 37 -4.44 -6.40 21.94
C GLY A 37 -3.85 -6.86 20.60
N PHE A 38 -4.45 -6.43 19.48
CA PHE A 38 -4.09 -6.92 18.15
C PHE A 38 -3.08 -6.04 17.40
N ILE A 39 -3.10 -4.73 17.66
CA ILE A 39 -2.28 -3.73 16.96
C ILE A 39 -1.05 -3.36 17.80
N PRO A 40 0.18 -3.55 17.29
CA PRO A 40 1.41 -3.17 17.98
C PRO A 40 1.60 -1.66 18.07
N ASP A 41 2.37 -1.24 19.07
CA ASP A 41 2.81 0.13 19.22
C ASP A 41 4.09 0.39 18.39
N LYS A 42 4.23 1.58 17.83
CA LYS A 42 5.44 2.07 17.18
C LYS A 42 6.65 2.09 18.12
N ALA A 43 6.46 2.30 19.42
CA ALA A 43 7.54 2.26 20.40
C ALA A 43 8.21 0.87 20.50
N ASP A 44 7.44 -0.19 20.25
CA ASP A 44 7.91 -1.58 20.28
C ASP A 44 8.47 -2.05 18.92
N PHE A 45 8.28 -1.25 17.87
CA PHE A 45 8.79 -1.54 16.54
C PHE A 45 10.31 -1.37 16.47
N ARG A 46 10.97 -2.36 15.88
CA ARG A 46 12.42 -2.38 15.63
C ARG A 46 12.66 -2.66 14.15
N PRO A 47 13.15 -1.70 13.35
CA PRO A 47 13.34 -1.86 11.91
C PRO A 47 14.18 -3.09 11.52
N GLU A 48 15.13 -3.48 12.36
CA GLU A 48 16.03 -4.61 12.17
C GLU A 48 15.26 -5.95 12.05
N ARG A 49 14.10 -6.06 12.71
CA ARG A 49 13.22 -7.23 12.61
C ARG A 49 12.54 -7.36 11.24
N LEU A 50 12.50 -6.26 10.48
CA LEU A 50 12.00 -6.21 9.12
C LEU A 50 13.11 -5.96 8.10
N ALA A 51 14.39 -6.21 8.45
CA ALA A 51 15.55 -5.91 7.60
C ALA A 51 15.39 -6.42 6.16
N ALA A 52 14.87 -7.64 5.98
CA ALA A 52 14.64 -8.26 4.67
C ALA A 52 13.62 -7.51 3.78
N PHE A 53 12.85 -6.58 4.34
CA PHE A 53 11.78 -5.84 3.68
C PHE A 53 12.08 -4.34 3.51
N LEU A 54 13.16 -3.82 4.10
CA LEU A 54 13.39 -2.37 4.22
C LEU A 54 13.44 -1.62 2.88
N ASN A 55 13.87 -2.28 1.79
CA ASN A 55 13.88 -1.64 0.48
C ASN A 55 12.48 -1.47 -0.12
N ASP A 56 11.52 -2.30 0.29
CA ASP A 56 10.14 -2.30 -0.21
C ASP A 56 9.15 -1.77 0.82
N VAL A 57 9.60 -1.33 1.99
CA VAL A 57 8.73 -0.90 3.08
C VAL A 57 8.26 0.54 2.89
N TYR A 58 7.05 0.84 3.33
CA TYR A 58 6.61 2.22 3.56
C TYR A 58 5.85 2.30 4.88
N LEU A 59 5.84 3.51 5.43
CA LEU A 59 5.06 3.86 6.60
C LEU A 59 4.26 5.12 6.27
N VAL A 60 2.95 5.05 6.45
CA VAL A 60 2.06 6.20 6.31
C VAL A 60 1.35 6.49 7.62
N GLU A 61 1.05 7.76 7.82
CA GLU A 61 0.20 8.26 8.88
C GLU A 61 -1.19 8.54 8.34
N LEU A 62 -2.22 8.10 9.06
CA LEU A 62 -3.60 8.35 8.69
C LEU A 62 -4.15 9.53 9.49
N HIS A 63 -4.77 10.46 8.78
CA HIS A 63 -5.48 11.61 9.32
C HIS A 63 -6.96 11.50 8.96
N GLU A 64 -7.82 12.15 9.75
CA GLU A 64 -9.26 12.25 9.47
C GLU A 64 -9.55 13.34 8.41
N ASP A 65 -8.70 14.38 8.34
CA ASP A 65 -8.75 15.43 7.33
C ASP A 65 -8.55 14.84 5.92
N LEU A 66 -9.48 15.11 5.00
CA LEU A 66 -9.44 14.62 3.62
C LEU A 66 -8.21 15.18 2.86
N GLU A 67 -7.87 16.45 3.08
CA GLU A 67 -6.78 17.12 2.34
C GLU A 67 -5.39 16.66 2.79
N ASN A 68 -5.28 15.98 3.92
CA ASN A 68 -4.04 15.44 4.48
C ASN A 68 -4.13 13.96 4.89
N ARG A 69 -5.12 13.24 4.35
CA ARG A 69 -5.59 11.96 4.89
C ARG A 69 -4.51 10.88 5.05
N ILE A 70 -3.51 10.85 4.18
CA ILE A 70 -2.47 9.82 4.20
C ILE A 70 -1.11 10.44 3.95
N ARG A 71 -0.32 10.60 5.01
CA ARG A 71 1.01 11.22 4.90
C ARG A 71 2.11 10.18 4.93
N PHE A 72 2.95 10.16 3.90
CA PHE A 72 4.14 9.29 3.89
C PHE A 72 5.16 9.75 4.92
N ARG A 73 5.63 8.82 5.75
CA ARG A 73 6.70 9.05 6.75
C ARG A 73 7.99 8.35 6.36
N ILE A 74 7.87 7.17 5.75
CA ILE A 74 9.00 6.35 5.28
C ILE A 74 8.60 5.74 3.94
N ALA A 75 9.57 5.66 3.04
CA ALA A 75 9.50 4.83 1.83
C ALA A 75 10.88 4.21 1.63
N GLY A 76 10.91 2.91 1.34
CA GLY A 76 12.11 2.13 1.08
C GLY A 76 12.74 2.50 -0.26
N GLU A 77 13.99 2.07 -0.46
CA GLU A 77 14.77 2.44 -1.63
C GLU A 77 14.14 2.00 -2.96
N HIS A 78 13.63 0.78 -3.07
CA HIS A 78 12.99 0.32 -4.29
C HIS A 78 11.75 1.15 -4.63
N ILE A 79 10.97 1.55 -3.63
CA ILE A 79 9.81 2.42 -3.85
C ILE A 79 10.25 3.80 -4.35
N ARG A 80 11.23 4.44 -3.68
CA ARG A 80 11.71 5.78 -4.04
C ARG A 80 12.32 5.79 -5.43
N ASN A 81 13.22 4.85 -5.71
CA ASN A 81 13.88 4.76 -7.00
C ASN A 81 12.88 4.36 -8.09
N GLY A 82 11.96 3.45 -7.75
CA GLY A 82 10.81 3.12 -8.58
C GLY A 82 10.08 4.38 -8.98
N LEU A 83 9.54 5.15 -8.04
CA LEU A 83 8.75 6.35 -8.33
C LEU A 83 9.54 7.52 -8.92
N GLY A 84 10.85 7.59 -8.68
CA GLY A 84 11.72 8.65 -9.17
C GLY A 84 11.60 9.98 -8.38
N PHE A 85 11.00 9.97 -7.19
CA PHE A 85 10.89 11.15 -6.33
C PHE A 85 10.76 10.77 -4.83
N GLU A 86 11.03 11.74 -3.95
CA GLU A 86 10.90 11.57 -2.50
C GLU A 86 9.43 11.61 -2.06
N LEU A 87 8.99 10.54 -1.39
CA LEU A 87 7.63 10.41 -0.86
C LEU A 87 7.48 11.06 0.52
N LYS A 88 8.53 11.06 1.34
CA LYS A 88 8.46 11.51 2.74
C LYS A 88 7.87 12.91 2.83
N GLY A 89 6.84 13.02 3.66
CA GLY A 89 6.15 14.27 3.94
C GLY A 89 5.02 14.61 2.96
N ARG A 90 4.91 13.92 1.82
CA ARG A 90 3.86 14.12 0.82
C ARG A 90 2.56 13.41 1.19
N ASN A 91 1.45 13.92 0.68
CA ASN A 91 0.16 13.28 0.83
C ASN A 91 -0.07 12.29 -0.32
N TYR A 92 -0.60 11.11 -0.02
CA TYR A 92 -1.01 10.13 -1.02
C TYR A 92 -2.01 10.71 -2.03
N ILE A 93 -2.91 11.59 -1.57
CA ILE A 93 -4.00 12.13 -2.39
C ILE A 93 -3.49 12.93 -3.60
N ASP A 94 -2.28 13.47 -3.50
CA ASP A 94 -1.60 14.23 -4.56
C ASP A 94 -1.28 13.34 -5.78
N PHE A 95 -1.30 12.02 -5.61
CA PHE A 95 -1.00 11.02 -6.65
C PHE A 95 -2.24 10.27 -7.13
N VAL A 96 -3.44 10.68 -6.68
CA VAL A 96 -4.70 10.04 -7.05
C VAL A 96 -5.50 10.98 -7.96
N PRO A 97 -6.13 10.46 -9.03
CA PRO A 97 -7.09 11.19 -9.83
C PRO A 97 -8.19 11.86 -8.99
N ASP A 98 -8.61 13.06 -9.37
CA ASP A 98 -9.51 13.93 -8.58
C ASP A 98 -10.81 13.25 -8.15
N ASP A 99 -11.40 12.46 -9.06
CA ASP A 99 -12.63 11.69 -8.85
C ASP A 99 -12.49 10.58 -7.78
N HIS A 100 -11.27 10.09 -7.55
CA HIS A 100 -10.98 9.02 -6.59
C HIS A 100 -10.45 9.55 -5.24
N ARG A 101 -10.14 10.84 -5.12
CA ARG A 101 -9.57 11.45 -3.91
C ARG A 101 -10.45 11.28 -2.67
N ALA A 102 -11.76 11.50 -2.82
CA ALA A 102 -12.72 11.41 -1.71
C ALA A 102 -12.73 10.02 -1.03
N MET A 103 -12.54 8.96 -1.82
CA MET A 103 -12.54 7.57 -1.36
C MET A 103 -11.16 7.06 -0.92
N SER A 104 -10.10 7.81 -1.26
CA SER A 104 -8.73 7.41 -0.94
C SER A 104 -8.51 7.29 0.55
N GLY A 105 -7.80 6.24 0.96
CA GLY A 105 -7.45 5.99 2.36
C GLY A 105 -8.57 5.45 3.24
N MET A 106 -9.83 5.46 2.80
CA MET A 106 -10.94 4.95 3.62
C MET A 106 -10.77 3.46 3.96
N SER A 107 -10.29 2.65 3.01
CA SER A 107 -10.03 1.23 3.28
C SER A 107 -8.85 1.00 4.23
N MET A 108 -7.88 1.90 4.32
CA MET A 108 -6.83 1.83 5.35
C MET A 108 -7.40 2.13 6.74
N HIS A 109 -8.37 3.06 6.85
CA HIS A 109 -9.05 3.32 8.13
C HIS A 109 -9.85 2.11 8.64
N ARG A 110 -10.39 1.27 7.74
CA ARG A 110 -11.07 0.02 8.13
C ARG A 110 -10.18 -0.97 8.88
N MET A 111 -8.86 -0.91 8.68
CA MET A 111 -7.89 -1.74 9.42
C MET A 111 -7.90 -1.47 10.93
N PHE A 112 -8.47 -0.34 11.36
CA PHE A 112 -8.57 0.10 12.76
C PHE A 112 -10.00 0.02 13.30
N ALA A 113 -10.92 -0.64 12.60
CA ALA A 113 -12.25 -0.92 13.11
C ALA A 113 -12.20 -1.77 14.41
N PRO A 114 -13.31 -1.94 15.15
CA PRO A 114 -13.32 -2.74 16.37
C PRO A 114 -12.74 -4.16 16.23
N GLN A 115 -12.85 -4.75 15.04
CA GLN A 115 -12.14 -5.95 14.61
C GLN A 115 -10.99 -5.55 13.66
N PRO A 116 -9.80 -5.19 14.19
CA PRO A 116 -8.71 -4.72 13.36
C PRO A 116 -8.17 -5.83 12.47
N CYS A 117 -7.77 -5.47 11.25
CA CYS A 117 -7.37 -6.43 10.22
C CYS A 117 -6.17 -5.92 9.40
N GLY A 118 -5.54 -6.84 8.68
CA GLY A 118 -4.56 -6.53 7.65
C GLY A 118 -5.24 -6.29 6.32
N ARG A 119 -4.55 -5.61 5.41
CA ARG A 119 -5.06 -5.29 4.07
C ARG A 119 -4.04 -5.70 3.02
N TRP A 120 -4.50 -6.38 1.99
CA TRP A 120 -3.72 -6.70 0.79
C TRP A 120 -4.39 -6.07 -0.42
N VAL A 121 -3.59 -5.50 -1.31
CA VAL A 121 -4.06 -4.72 -2.45
C VAL A 121 -3.23 -5.05 -3.66
N ARG A 122 -3.88 -5.18 -4.81
CA ARG A 122 -3.24 -5.16 -6.11
C ARG A 122 -3.77 -3.97 -6.90
N LYS A 123 -2.86 -3.15 -7.42
CA LYS A 123 -3.23 -1.94 -8.17
C LYS A 123 -2.27 -1.70 -9.32
N CYS A 124 -2.77 -1.00 -10.33
CA CYS A 124 -1.94 -0.53 -11.44
C CYS A 124 -1.39 0.85 -11.13
N ILE A 125 -0.11 1.05 -11.40
CA ILE A 125 0.53 2.36 -11.33
C ILE A 125 0.97 2.73 -12.74
N THR A 126 0.41 3.82 -13.23
CA THR A 126 0.73 4.36 -14.55
C THR A 126 1.70 5.52 -14.40
N ARG A 127 2.67 5.57 -15.31
CA ARG A 127 3.58 6.71 -15.44
C ARG A 127 3.51 7.25 -16.86
N PRO A 128 3.58 8.57 -17.04
CA PRO A 128 3.68 9.18 -18.36
C PRO A 128 4.82 8.55 -19.16
N GLY A 129 4.48 8.01 -20.33
CA GLY A 129 5.45 7.40 -21.25
C GLY A 129 5.94 6.00 -20.87
N ARG A 130 5.32 5.30 -19.91
CA ARG A 130 5.66 3.90 -19.57
C ARG A 130 4.46 2.97 -19.55
N GLU A 131 4.74 1.68 -19.64
CA GLU A 131 3.76 0.62 -19.42
C GLU A 131 3.25 0.62 -17.97
N GLN A 132 2.01 0.14 -17.81
CA GLN A 132 1.38 -0.03 -16.51
C GLN A 132 2.15 -1.03 -15.68
N ASN A 133 2.53 -0.64 -14.46
CA ASN A 133 3.18 -1.54 -13.51
C ASN A 133 2.15 -2.02 -12.50
N ILE A 134 2.07 -3.33 -12.31
CA ILE A 134 1.25 -3.92 -11.24
C ILE A 134 2.06 -3.83 -9.95
N VAL A 135 1.45 -3.26 -8.92
CA VAL A 135 2.03 -3.19 -7.58
C VAL A 135 1.13 -3.92 -6.61
N GLU A 136 1.74 -4.81 -5.84
CA GLU A 136 1.09 -5.52 -4.74
C GLU A 136 1.50 -4.88 -3.41
N LEU A 137 0.52 -4.54 -2.60
CA LEU A 137 0.71 -3.94 -1.29
C LEU A 137 0.24 -4.91 -0.21
N THR A 138 1.07 -5.15 0.78
CA THR A 138 0.66 -5.80 2.03
C THR A 138 0.77 -4.79 3.15
N GLN A 139 -0.34 -4.54 3.85
CA GLN A 139 -0.49 -3.46 4.81
C GLN A 139 -0.97 -3.99 6.16
N LEU A 140 -0.35 -3.49 7.22
CA LEU A 140 -0.64 -3.88 8.59
C LEU A 140 -0.77 -2.65 9.48
N PRO A 141 -1.70 -2.66 10.44
CA PRO A 141 -1.90 -1.53 11.32
C PRO A 141 -0.79 -1.44 12.37
N MET A 142 -0.51 -0.22 12.78
CA MET A 142 0.34 0.15 13.91
C MET A 142 -0.28 1.37 14.60
N MET A 143 0.04 1.57 15.87
CA MET A 143 -0.34 2.77 16.61
C MET A 143 0.89 3.50 17.12
N ASP A 144 0.91 4.82 17.03
CA ASP A 144 1.72 5.64 17.92
C ASP A 144 0.81 6.06 19.08
N ARG A 145 0.83 5.29 20.17
CA ARG A 145 -0.10 5.53 21.29
C ARG A 145 0.27 6.77 22.09
N THR A 146 1.54 7.18 22.07
CA THR A 146 1.99 8.41 22.73
C THR A 146 1.29 9.63 22.15
N HIS A 147 1.10 9.67 20.82
CA HIS A 147 0.46 10.79 20.12
C HIS A 147 -0.98 10.50 19.68
N GLY A 148 -1.48 9.28 19.89
CA GLY A 148 -2.82 8.88 19.46
C GLY A 148 -2.97 8.73 17.94
N VAL A 149 -1.88 8.42 17.24
CA VAL A 149 -1.83 8.44 15.77
C VAL A 149 -1.93 7.02 15.20
N LYS A 150 -2.77 6.85 14.17
CA LYS A 150 -2.90 5.61 13.39
C LYS A 150 -1.81 5.56 12.31
N LEU A 151 -1.10 4.46 12.26
CA LEU A 151 -0.01 4.24 11.30
C LEU A 151 -0.24 2.97 10.50
N VAL A 152 0.01 3.00 9.20
CA VAL A 152 0.02 1.80 8.36
C VAL A 152 1.43 1.56 7.89
N ILE A 153 1.98 0.40 8.27
CA ILE A 153 3.22 -0.11 7.71
C ILE A 153 2.87 -1.10 6.60
N GLY A 154 3.59 -1.05 5.49
CA GLY A 154 3.38 -2.01 4.43
C GLY A 154 4.61 -2.25 3.60
N ILE A 155 4.57 -3.29 2.79
CA ILE A 155 5.51 -3.53 1.70
C ILE A 155 4.82 -3.29 0.36
N ALA A 156 5.60 -2.87 -0.63
CA ALA A 156 5.17 -2.69 -2.00
C ALA A 156 6.06 -3.49 -2.96
N GLU A 157 5.50 -4.52 -3.57
CA GLU A 157 6.17 -5.36 -4.57
C GLU A 157 5.85 -4.87 -5.98
N GLY A 158 6.78 -5.06 -6.93
CA GLY A 158 6.66 -4.57 -8.32
C GLY A 158 7.44 -3.28 -8.63
N PHE A 159 8.02 -2.61 -7.62
CA PHE A 159 8.86 -1.43 -7.85
C PHE A 159 10.32 -1.75 -8.22
N ALA A 160 10.87 -2.88 -7.75
CA ALA A 160 12.25 -3.27 -8.03
C ALA A 160 12.47 -3.60 -9.53
N GLU A 161 11.48 -4.21 -10.17
CA GLU A 161 11.53 -4.54 -11.60
C GLU A 161 11.48 -3.27 -12.47
N ALA A 162 10.80 -2.23 -12.01
CA ALA A 162 10.74 -0.93 -12.69
C ALA A 162 12.09 -0.18 -12.72
N LEU A 163 13.07 -0.59 -11.89
CA LEU A 163 14.44 -0.04 -11.88
C LEU A 163 15.26 -0.47 -13.08
N LEU A 164 14.98 -1.65 -13.62
CA LEU A 164 15.72 -2.20 -14.77
C LEU A 164 15.33 -1.51 -16.09
N GLN A 165 14.38 -0.57 -16.05
CA GLN A 165 13.79 0.09 -17.23
C GLN A 165 13.89 1.63 -17.20
N SER A 166 14.77 2.24 -16.39
CA SER A 166 14.75 3.71 -16.18
C SER A 166 16.00 4.49 -16.56
N ASP A 167 15.88 5.25 -17.66
CA ASP A 167 16.47 6.57 -17.91
C ASP A 167 15.31 7.51 -18.30
N CYS A 168 14.69 8.22 -17.35
CA CYS A 168 13.96 9.49 -17.61
C CYS A 168 13.37 10.12 -16.33
N GLY A 169 13.26 11.45 -16.37
CA GLY A 169 12.96 12.34 -15.25
C GLY A 169 11.54 12.35 -14.70
N SER A 170 11.38 13.20 -13.68
CA SER A 170 10.36 13.21 -12.63
C SER A 170 8.98 13.79 -13.02
N GLN A 171 8.29 13.26 -14.03
CA GLN A 171 6.92 13.68 -14.33
C GLN A 171 5.85 12.66 -13.92
N GLY A 172 5.03 13.08 -12.95
CA GLY A 172 3.63 12.69 -12.67
C GLY A 172 3.30 11.21 -12.57
N VAL A 173 3.59 10.53 -11.45
CA VAL A 173 3.04 9.19 -11.20
C VAL A 173 1.59 9.28 -10.73
N LEU A 174 0.69 8.54 -11.39
CA LEU A 174 -0.69 8.37 -10.96
C LEU A 174 -0.89 6.96 -10.39
N PHE A 175 -1.44 6.89 -9.19
CA PHE A 175 -1.92 5.64 -8.60
C PHE A 175 -3.33 5.39 -9.12
N GLU A 176 -3.42 4.58 -10.17
CA GLU A 176 -4.67 4.24 -10.84
C GLU A 176 -5.27 2.94 -10.26
N ASN A 177 -6.51 2.69 -10.69
CA ASN A 177 -7.36 1.51 -10.50
C ASN A 177 -6.90 0.46 -9.48
N LEU A 178 -7.70 0.37 -8.41
CA LEU A 178 -7.75 -0.78 -7.52
C LEU A 178 -8.21 -2.00 -8.32
N GLU A 179 -7.32 -2.97 -8.56
CA GLU A 179 -7.68 -4.20 -9.26
C GLU A 179 -8.28 -5.22 -8.28
N SER A 180 -7.69 -5.33 -7.10
CA SER A 180 -8.19 -6.23 -6.05
C SER A 180 -7.84 -5.70 -4.66
N GLU A 181 -8.76 -5.88 -3.72
CA GLU A 181 -8.57 -5.57 -2.31
C GLU A 181 -9.11 -6.72 -1.46
N HIS A 182 -8.30 -7.17 -0.51
CA HIS A 182 -8.71 -8.17 0.45
C HIS A 182 -8.25 -7.79 1.85
N PHE A 183 -9.15 -7.90 2.80
CA PHE A 183 -8.80 -7.86 4.22
C PHE A 183 -8.46 -9.26 4.69
N PHE A 184 -7.49 -9.37 5.58
CA PHE A 184 -7.09 -10.64 6.17
C PHE A 184 -6.99 -10.51 7.68
N ASP A 185 -7.30 -11.59 8.36
CA ASP A 185 -7.27 -11.64 9.81
C ASP A 185 -5.83 -11.55 10.35
N ILE A 186 -5.66 -10.76 11.40
CA ILE A 186 -4.41 -10.57 12.16
C ILE A 186 -4.51 -11.16 13.58
N GLY A 187 -5.58 -11.90 13.86
CA GLY A 187 -5.93 -12.54 15.13
C GLY A 187 -7.21 -12.01 15.78
N ALA A 188 -7.93 -11.07 15.15
CA ALA A 188 -9.12 -10.41 15.68
C ALA A 188 -10.43 -10.84 14.98
N GLY A 189 -10.33 -11.69 13.95
CA GLY A 189 -11.39 -11.93 12.98
C GLY A 189 -11.36 -10.93 11.82
N LEU A 190 -12.27 -11.12 10.86
CA LEU A 190 -12.51 -10.16 9.79
C LEU A 190 -13.69 -9.25 10.16
N PRO A 191 -13.66 -7.96 9.77
CA PRO A 191 -14.81 -7.07 9.89
C PRO A 191 -16.05 -7.68 9.23
N ALA A 192 -17.20 -7.59 9.90
CA ALA A 192 -18.51 -7.95 9.36
C ALA A 192 -18.99 -7.00 8.24
#